data_AF-A0A430HXM7-F1
#
_entry.id   AF-A0A430HXM7-F1
#
_cell.length_a   1.000
_cell.length_b   1.000
_cell.length_c   1.000
_cell.angle_alpha   90.00
_cell.angle_beta   90.00
_cell.angle_gamma   90.00
#
_symmetry.space_group_name_H-M   'P 1'
#
loop_
_entity.id
_entity.type
_entity.pdbx_description
1 polymer ?
#
loop_
_entity_poly.entity_id
_entity_poly.type
_entity_poly.pdbx_seq_one_letter_code
_entity_poly.pdbx_strand_id
1 'polypeptide(L)'
;MKKGLIMTELLSGSPEPKTDRQAVKAHVASKLHVLGAGVASGTSTSKAHLARLRRAVNEFPGSVPEVWGITLGDLPSRLIGKSDAPSAGETAVHNALALFAIQQQGKSELMHRQGRGLGSAVRQYIMSKDPQKGFDEESPILRRFNALSTSDSVDELLWHLRGLITQLRGESVHLDFMELAANIHDFHYYDSRDKVRLNWGRQLYTAPRKTESDEVPLS
;
A
#
# COMPACT_ATOMS: atom_id res chain seq x y z
N MET A 1 43.70 -13.81 -22.84
CA MET A 1 43.31 -12.55 -22.18
C MET A 1 42.27 -11.85 -23.04
N LYS A 2 41.03 -11.73 -22.55
CA LYS A 2 40.02 -10.72 -22.93
C LYS A 2 38.91 -10.80 -21.87
N LYS A 3 39.15 -10.12 -20.75
CA LYS A 3 38.14 -9.78 -19.74
C LYS A 3 37.72 -8.35 -20.02
N GLY A 4 36.41 -8.09 -19.96
CA GLY A 4 35.86 -6.74 -19.87
C GLY A 4 35.08 -6.33 -21.10
N LEU A 5 33.81 -6.74 -21.18
CA LEU A 5 32.70 -5.87 -21.59
C LEU A 5 31.35 -6.60 -21.38
N ILE A 6 30.93 -6.80 -20.14
CA ILE A 6 29.55 -7.16 -19.81
C ILE A 6 29.29 -6.75 -18.37
N MET A 7 29.09 -5.46 -18.13
CA MET A 7 28.56 -4.95 -16.86
C MET A 7 28.01 -3.52 -17.03
N THR A 8 27.15 -3.27 -18.02
CA THR A 8 26.46 -1.96 -18.11
C THR A 8 25.06 -1.94 -18.70
N GLU A 9 24.37 -3.08 -18.92
CA GLU A 9 23.01 -3.08 -19.49
C GLU A 9 22.01 -3.92 -18.68
N LEU A 10 21.73 -3.52 -17.42
CA LEU A 10 20.67 -4.19 -16.64
C LEU A 10 19.75 -3.26 -15.83
N LEU A 11 19.69 -1.95 -16.15
CA LEU A 11 18.82 -1.00 -15.43
C LEU A 11 17.80 -0.24 -16.30
N SER A 12 17.46 -0.74 -17.48
CA SER A 12 16.39 -0.16 -18.32
C SER A 12 15.59 -1.27 -19.00
N GLY A 13 14.43 -1.65 -18.45
CA GLY A 13 13.66 -2.73 -19.08
C GLY A 13 12.41 -3.22 -18.36
N SER A 14 11.87 -2.51 -17.37
CA SER A 14 10.49 -2.80 -16.97
C SER A 14 9.57 -2.30 -18.10
N PRO A 15 8.76 -3.18 -18.73
CA PRO A 15 7.87 -2.76 -19.80
C PRO A 15 6.95 -1.64 -19.30
N GLU A 16 6.71 -0.65 -20.14
CA GLU A 16 5.81 0.45 -19.82
C GLU A 16 4.45 -0.10 -19.35
N PRO A 17 3.90 0.41 -18.23
CA PRO A 17 2.64 -0.08 -17.71
C PRO A 17 1.53 0.10 -18.76
N LYS A 18 0.86 -1.01 -19.11
CA LYS A 18 -0.18 -1.04 -20.14
C LYS A 18 -1.52 -0.52 -19.62
N THR A 19 -1.78 -0.63 -18.32
CA THR A 19 -3.03 -0.18 -17.68
C THR A 19 -2.80 0.87 -16.59
N ASP A 20 -3.84 1.64 -16.24
CA ASP A 20 -3.76 2.66 -15.17
C ASP A 20 -3.43 1.99 -13.84
N ARG A 21 -4.03 0.83 -13.57
CA ARG A 21 -3.72 -0.03 -12.42
C ARG A 21 -2.22 -0.35 -12.33
N GLN A 22 -1.59 -0.75 -13.44
CA GLN A 22 -0.16 -1.03 -13.48
C GLN A 22 0.68 0.24 -13.28
N ALA A 23 0.24 1.37 -13.84
CA ALA A 23 0.92 2.65 -13.69
C ALA A 23 0.87 3.14 -12.23
N VAL A 24 -0.27 2.99 -11.54
CA VAL A 24 -0.42 3.28 -10.11
C VAL A 24 0.55 2.43 -9.30
N LYS A 25 0.60 1.11 -9.53
CA LYS A 25 1.53 0.22 -8.82
C LYS A 25 2.98 0.63 -9.03
N ALA A 26 3.38 0.86 -10.27
CA ALA A 26 4.77 1.23 -10.61
C ALA A 26 5.17 2.57 -9.99
N HIS A 27 4.28 3.58 -10.05
CA HIS A 27 4.55 4.88 -9.45
C HIS A 27 4.67 4.79 -7.92
N VAL A 28 3.74 4.10 -7.26
CA VAL A 28 3.79 3.89 -5.81
C VAL A 28 5.04 3.09 -5.39
N ALA A 29 5.44 2.09 -6.18
CA ALA A 29 6.69 1.36 -5.95
C ALA A 29 7.91 2.29 -5.93
N SER A 30 8.00 3.19 -6.93
CA SER A 30 9.07 4.18 -7.02
C SER A 30 9.09 5.12 -5.80
N LYS A 31 7.93 5.62 -5.37
CA LYS A 31 7.84 6.51 -4.20
C LYS A 31 8.15 5.76 -2.90
N LEU A 32 7.71 4.51 -2.76
CA LEU A 32 8.04 3.66 -1.60
C LEU A 32 9.53 3.31 -1.54
N HIS A 33 10.21 3.14 -2.67
CA HIS A 33 11.66 2.95 -2.70
C HIS A 33 12.39 4.17 -2.10
N VAL A 34 12.03 5.39 -2.53
CA VAL A 34 12.60 6.63 -1.99
C VAL A 34 12.30 6.79 -0.49
N LEU A 35 11.05 6.56 -0.09
CA LEU A 35 10.65 6.62 1.32
C LEU A 35 11.36 5.56 2.16
N GLY A 36 11.53 4.35 1.63
CA GLY A 36 12.20 3.24 2.30
C GLY A 36 13.69 3.51 2.55
N ALA A 37 14.40 4.07 1.58
CA ALA A 37 15.77 4.56 1.78
C ALA A 37 15.82 5.64 2.87
N GLY A 38 14.81 6.51 2.91
CA GLY A 38 14.63 7.50 3.97
C GLY A 38 14.40 6.90 5.36
N VAL A 39 13.63 5.82 5.47
CA VAL A 39 13.39 5.07 6.72
C VAL A 39 14.69 4.42 7.20
N ALA A 40 15.41 3.75 6.31
CA ALA A 40 16.67 3.07 6.64
C ALA A 40 17.76 4.04 7.14
N SER A 41 17.83 5.22 6.53
CA SER A 41 18.79 6.27 6.94
C SER A 41 18.38 7.04 8.20
N GLY A 42 17.09 7.04 8.57
CA GLY A 42 16.60 7.63 9.82
C GLY A 42 16.76 9.15 9.96
N THR A 43 17.04 9.87 8.87
CA THR A 43 17.34 11.31 8.89
C THR A 43 16.14 12.16 9.34
N SER A 44 16.42 13.38 9.83
CA SER A 44 15.39 14.35 10.22
C SER A 44 14.48 14.72 9.03
N THR A 45 15.04 14.85 7.83
CA THR A 45 14.32 15.12 6.59
C THR A 45 13.34 13.98 6.25
N SER A 46 13.77 12.72 6.32
CA SER A 46 12.90 11.57 6.08
C SER A 46 11.74 11.49 7.08
N LYS A 47 12.04 11.75 8.36
CA LYS A 47 11.02 11.82 9.42
C LYS A 47 10.01 12.94 9.17
N ALA A 48 10.47 14.10 8.70
CA ALA A 48 9.63 15.24 8.34
C ALA A 48 8.73 14.93 7.14
N HIS A 49 9.24 14.25 6.10
CA HIS A 49 8.44 13.80 4.95
C HIS A 49 7.30 12.86 5.37
N LEU A 50 7.60 11.83 6.17
CA LEU A 50 6.57 10.93 6.69
C LEU A 50 5.57 11.68 7.59
N ALA A 51 6.02 12.67 8.37
CA ALA A 51 5.12 13.49 9.19
C ALA A 51 4.15 14.33 8.34
N ARG A 52 4.62 14.92 7.24
CA ARG A 52 3.78 15.66 6.30
C ARG A 52 2.74 14.76 5.65
N LEU A 53 3.16 13.58 5.16
CA LEU A 53 2.25 12.57 4.60
C LEU A 53 1.16 12.14 5.58
N ARG A 54 1.50 11.94 6.86
CA ARG A 54 0.49 11.62 7.88
C ARG A 54 -0.56 12.71 8.06
N ARG A 55 -0.18 13.98 8.00
CA ARG A 55 -1.14 15.10 8.10
C ARG A 55 -2.10 15.14 6.91
N ALA A 56 -1.64 14.70 5.74
CA ALA A 56 -2.44 14.67 4.52
C ALA A 56 -3.44 13.50 4.43
N VAL A 57 -3.50 12.60 5.41
CA VAL A 57 -4.30 11.35 5.32
C VAL A 57 -5.82 11.59 5.22
N ASN A 58 -6.31 12.70 5.77
CA ASN A 58 -7.73 13.09 5.71
C ASN A 58 -7.99 14.23 4.71
N GLU A 59 -6.96 14.59 3.97
CA GLU A 59 -6.98 15.75 3.08
C GLU A 59 -7.13 15.29 1.63
N PHE A 60 -7.77 16.13 0.82
CA PHE A 60 -7.91 15.87 -0.61
C PHE A 60 -6.53 15.88 -1.31
N PRO A 61 -6.32 15.03 -2.34
CA PRO A 61 -5.17 15.20 -3.22
C PRO A 61 -5.11 16.64 -3.73
N GLY A 62 -3.94 17.26 -3.64
CA GLY A 62 -3.76 18.65 -4.03
C GLY A 62 -4.08 19.71 -2.96
N SER A 63 -4.65 19.37 -1.79
CA SER A 63 -4.94 20.41 -0.76
C SER A 63 -3.79 20.69 0.21
N VAL A 64 -2.76 19.83 0.25
CA VAL A 64 -1.60 19.96 1.16
C VAL A 64 -0.31 20.17 0.33
N PRO A 65 0.15 21.42 0.13
CA PRO A 65 1.30 21.72 -0.72
C PRO A 65 2.58 20.98 -0.33
N GLU A 66 2.79 20.74 0.95
CA GLU A 66 4.02 20.12 1.47
C GLU A 66 4.18 18.65 1.08
N VAL A 67 3.14 18.01 0.53
CA VAL A 67 3.20 16.63 0.01
C VAL A 67 3.10 16.52 -1.51
N TRP A 68 2.83 17.61 -2.25
CA TRP A 68 2.66 17.54 -3.71
C TRP A 68 3.88 16.94 -4.42
N GLY A 69 5.09 17.29 -4.01
CA GLY A 69 6.30 16.75 -4.63
C GLY A 69 6.40 15.22 -4.52
N ILE A 70 5.83 14.61 -3.48
CA ILE A 70 5.86 13.15 -3.30
C ILE A 70 4.59 12.45 -3.80
N THR A 71 3.42 13.08 -3.75
CA THR A 71 2.15 12.48 -4.16
C THR A 71 1.75 12.77 -5.61
N LEU A 72 2.19 13.89 -6.18
CA LEU A 72 1.86 14.34 -7.54
C LEU A 72 3.10 14.47 -8.44
N GLY A 73 4.28 14.69 -7.86
CA GLY A 73 5.53 14.81 -8.61
C GLY A 73 5.82 13.55 -9.44
N ASP A 74 6.14 13.73 -10.71
CA ASP A 74 6.43 12.65 -11.68
C ASP A 74 5.29 11.64 -11.86
N LEU A 75 4.05 12.04 -11.55
CA LEU A 75 2.89 11.18 -11.78
C LEU A 75 2.74 10.94 -13.30
N PRO A 76 2.58 9.69 -13.76
CA PRO A 76 2.37 9.40 -15.17
C PRO A 76 1.17 10.19 -15.72
N SER A 77 1.31 10.78 -16.91
CA SER A 77 0.27 11.64 -17.52
C SER A 77 -1.10 10.97 -17.62
N ARG A 78 -1.14 9.65 -17.82
CA ARG A 78 -2.36 8.84 -17.82
C ARG A 78 -3.13 8.81 -16.49
N LEU A 79 -2.43 9.08 -15.38
CA LEU A 79 -3.02 9.14 -14.04
C LEU A 79 -3.37 10.57 -13.62
N ILE A 80 -2.96 11.59 -14.35
CA ILE A 80 -3.23 12.99 -14.02
C ILE A 80 -4.67 13.33 -14.41
N GLY A 81 -5.40 13.98 -13.50
CA GLY A 81 -6.75 14.45 -13.73
C GLY A 81 -6.85 15.50 -14.83
N LYS A 82 -8.02 15.60 -15.46
CA LYS A 82 -8.30 16.62 -16.49
C LYS A 82 -9.44 17.57 -16.09
N SER A 83 -9.93 17.45 -14.86
CA SER A 83 -10.99 18.26 -14.28
C SER A 83 -10.51 18.86 -12.95
N ASP A 84 -11.35 19.67 -12.32
CA ASP A 84 -11.07 20.28 -11.01
C ASP A 84 -11.06 19.25 -9.86
N ALA A 85 -11.61 18.06 -10.10
CA ALA A 85 -11.63 16.97 -9.13
C ALA A 85 -10.41 16.04 -9.31
N PRO A 86 -9.79 15.55 -8.23
CA PRO A 86 -8.72 14.56 -8.33
C PRO A 86 -9.14 13.32 -9.11
N SER A 87 -8.23 12.82 -9.94
CA SER A 87 -8.42 11.55 -10.65
C SER A 87 -8.41 10.36 -9.69
N ALA A 88 -8.84 9.20 -10.17
CA ALA A 88 -8.68 7.93 -9.45
C ALA A 88 -7.20 7.61 -9.16
N GLY A 89 -6.30 7.97 -10.08
CA GLY A 89 -4.86 7.77 -9.92
C GLY A 89 -4.25 8.69 -8.86
N GLU A 90 -4.58 9.97 -8.88
CA GLU A 90 -4.15 10.96 -7.88
C GLU A 90 -4.66 10.59 -6.48
N THR A 91 -5.93 10.20 -6.39
CA THR A 91 -6.56 9.73 -5.15
C THR A 91 -5.87 8.49 -4.60
N ALA A 92 -5.59 7.50 -5.46
CA ALA A 92 -4.93 6.26 -5.07
C ALA A 92 -3.50 6.48 -4.55
N VAL A 93 -2.69 7.25 -5.28
CA VAL A 93 -1.29 7.51 -4.91
C VAL A 93 -1.22 8.30 -3.61
N HIS A 94 -1.97 9.41 -3.51
CA HIS A 94 -2.00 10.26 -2.33
C HIS A 94 -2.37 9.47 -1.07
N ASN A 95 -3.49 8.74 -1.11
CA ASN A 95 -3.98 8.03 0.05
C ASN A 95 -3.11 6.82 0.41
N ALA A 96 -2.58 6.08 -0.57
CA ALA A 96 -1.70 4.95 -0.27
C ALA A 96 -0.40 5.40 0.43
N LEU A 97 0.22 6.51 -0.02
CA LEU A 97 1.43 7.05 0.61
C LEU A 97 1.14 7.64 2.00
N ALA A 98 0.00 8.30 2.17
CA ALA A 98 -0.43 8.80 3.48
C ALA A 98 -0.70 7.66 4.48
N LEU A 99 -1.41 6.62 4.07
CA LEU A 99 -1.66 5.42 4.87
C LEU A 99 -0.36 4.67 5.19
N PHE A 100 0.58 4.59 4.23
CA PHE A 100 1.92 4.06 4.49
C PHE A 100 2.63 4.86 5.58
N ALA A 101 2.61 6.19 5.51
CA ALA A 101 3.25 7.03 6.51
C ALA A 101 2.63 6.88 7.92
N ILE A 102 1.33 6.55 8.00
CA ILE A 102 0.65 6.18 9.25
C ILE A 102 1.19 4.86 9.77
N GLN A 103 1.25 3.82 8.94
CA GLN A 103 1.73 2.49 9.35
C GLN A 103 3.22 2.49 9.72
N GLN A 104 4.03 3.26 9.01
CA GLN A 104 5.49 3.37 9.22
C GLN A 104 5.86 4.13 10.50
N GLN A 105 4.92 4.87 11.11
CA GLN A 105 5.22 5.72 12.26
C GLN A 105 5.74 4.89 13.45
N GLY A 106 6.94 5.24 13.93
CA GLY A 106 7.58 4.57 15.05
C GLY A 106 8.15 3.19 14.72
N LYS A 107 8.21 2.81 13.44
CA LYS A 107 8.76 1.53 12.97
C LYS A 107 10.13 1.76 12.33
N SER A 108 11.13 0.99 12.75
CA SER A 108 12.47 0.96 12.15
C SER A 108 12.49 0.09 10.89
N GLU A 109 11.73 -1.00 10.88
CA GLU A 109 11.55 -1.85 9.70
C GLU A 109 10.54 -1.22 8.72
N LEU A 110 10.76 -1.40 7.42
CA LEU A 110 9.83 -1.00 6.38
C LEU A 110 8.53 -1.82 6.45
N MET A 111 7.40 -1.15 6.65
CA MET A 111 6.09 -1.81 6.78
C MET A 111 5.48 -2.22 5.43
N HIS A 112 6.05 -1.73 4.34
CA HIS A 112 5.70 -2.20 3.01
C HIS A 112 6.36 -3.54 2.70
N ARG A 113 5.56 -4.55 2.32
CA ARG A 113 6.04 -5.82 1.75
C ARG A 113 5.18 -6.25 0.58
N GLN A 114 5.81 -6.47 -0.58
CA GLN A 114 5.12 -6.99 -1.77
C GLN A 114 4.49 -8.35 -1.49
N GLY A 115 3.28 -8.58 -2.02
CA GLY A 115 2.55 -9.84 -1.89
C GLY A 115 1.76 -10.00 -0.58
N ARG A 116 1.95 -9.09 0.41
CA ARG A 116 1.16 -9.07 1.65
C ARG A 116 -0.11 -8.24 1.45
N GLY A 117 -1.10 -8.79 0.73
CA GLY A 117 -2.37 -8.10 0.46
C GLY A 117 -3.23 -7.84 1.71
N LEU A 118 -4.22 -6.96 1.59
CA LEU A 118 -5.05 -6.48 2.71
C LEU A 118 -5.75 -7.62 3.47
N GLY A 119 -6.39 -8.56 2.75
CA GLY A 119 -7.07 -9.69 3.39
C GLY A 119 -6.10 -10.61 4.14
N SER A 120 -4.90 -10.81 3.58
CA SER A 120 -3.85 -11.63 4.22
C SER A 120 -3.27 -10.94 5.45
N ALA A 121 -3.11 -9.62 5.42
CA ALA A 121 -2.68 -8.83 6.57
C ALA A 121 -3.71 -8.89 7.72
N VAL A 122 -5.00 -8.78 7.42
CA VAL A 122 -6.07 -8.94 8.42
C VAL A 122 -6.08 -10.36 8.99
N ARG A 123 -5.97 -11.38 8.13
CA ARG A 123 -5.85 -12.77 8.58
C ARG A 123 -4.66 -12.97 9.51
N GLN A 124 -3.49 -12.46 9.12
CA GLN A 124 -2.27 -12.54 9.93
C GLN A 124 -2.45 -11.87 11.29
N TYR A 125 -3.03 -10.67 11.33
CA TYR A 125 -3.35 -9.97 12.57
C TYR A 125 -4.25 -10.83 13.48
N ILE A 126 -5.29 -11.46 12.93
CA ILE A 126 -6.21 -12.30 13.71
C ILE A 126 -5.46 -13.52 14.26
N MET A 127 -4.67 -14.20 13.42
CA MET A 127 -3.89 -15.39 13.82
C MET A 127 -2.83 -15.07 14.88
N SER A 128 -2.28 -13.86 14.87
CA SER A 128 -1.20 -13.49 15.80
C SER A 128 -1.70 -13.18 17.21
N LYS A 129 -3.02 -12.93 17.39
CA LYS A 129 -3.58 -12.60 18.70
C LYS A 129 -3.70 -13.79 19.63
N ASP A 130 -4.09 -14.94 19.10
CA ASP A 130 -4.12 -16.20 19.83
C ASP A 130 -3.80 -17.36 18.87
N PRO A 131 -2.51 -17.76 18.80
CA PRO A 131 -2.09 -18.83 17.90
C PRO A 131 -2.74 -20.19 18.19
N GLN A 132 -3.28 -20.41 19.40
CA GLN A 132 -3.91 -21.66 19.80
C GLN A 132 -5.40 -21.69 19.43
N LYS A 133 -6.10 -20.55 19.52
CA LYS A 133 -7.52 -20.41 19.15
C LYS A 133 -7.75 -20.43 17.65
N GLY A 134 -6.76 -20.01 16.84
CA GLY A 134 -6.89 -19.96 15.39
C GLY A 134 -7.69 -18.73 14.92
N PHE A 135 -8.53 -18.88 13.90
CA PHE A 135 -9.27 -17.76 13.30
C PHE A 135 -10.46 -17.33 14.15
N ASP A 136 -10.36 -16.11 14.67
CA ASP A 136 -11.39 -15.48 15.50
C ASP A 136 -12.37 -14.68 14.63
N GLU A 137 -13.53 -15.28 14.34
CA GLU A 137 -14.59 -14.66 13.53
C GLU A 137 -15.24 -13.44 14.22
N GLU A 138 -15.05 -13.29 15.52
CA GLU A 138 -15.57 -12.16 16.30
C GLU A 138 -14.58 -10.99 16.40
N SER A 139 -13.41 -11.10 15.75
CA SER A 139 -12.33 -10.13 15.89
C SER A 139 -12.75 -8.71 15.48
N PRO A 140 -12.44 -7.67 16.27
CA PRO A 140 -12.77 -6.29 15.92
C PRO A 140 -12.19 -5.81 14.58
N ILE A 141 -11.01 -6.31 14.17
CA ILE A 141 -10.43 -5.96 12.86
C ILE A 141 -11.23 -6.60 11.72
N LEU A 142 -11.79 -7.79 11.92
CA LEU A 142 -12.61 -8.48 10.92
C LEU A 142 -13.92 -7.72 10.67
N ARG A 143 -14.57 -7.25 11.74
CA ARG A 143 -15.77 -6.40 11.61
C ARG A 143 -15.50 -5.14 10.78
N ARG A 144 -14.35 -4.49 11.00
CA ARG A 144 -13.94 -3.31 10.23
C ARG A 144 -13.61 -3.65 8.78
N PHE A 145 -12.95 -4.78 8.54
CA PHE A 145 -12.67 -5.27 7.20
C PHE A 145 -13.96 -5.63 6.44
N ASN A 146 -14.97 -6.17 7.11
CA ASN A 146 -16.28 -6.43 6.52
C ASN A 146 -16.98 -5.12 6.14
N ALA A 147 -16.98 -4.12 7.02
CA ALA A 147 -17.52 -2.79 6.71
C ALA A 147 -16.79 -2.09 5.54
N LEU A 148 -15.46 -2.22 5.50
CA LEU A 148 -14.63 -1.79 4.38
C LEU A 148 -15.01 -2.50 3.07
N SER A 149 -15.31 -3.79 3.14
CA SER A 149 -15.69 -4.59 1.96
C SER A 149 -17.08 -4.22 1.45
N THR A 150 -17.97 -3.69 2.30
CA THR A 150 -19.30 -3.22 1.92
C THR A 150 -19.35 -1.76 1.50
N SER A 151 -18.22 -1.03 1.53
CA SER A 151 -18.23 0.39 1.16
C SER A 151 -18.74 0.62 -0.27
N ASP A 152 -19.52 1.67 -0.46
CA ASP A 152 -20.12 2.04 -1.75
C ASP A 152 -19.50 3.30 -2.36
N SER A 153 -18.53 3.90 -1.67
CA SER A 153 -17.72 5.01 -2.16
C SER A 153 -16.26 4.84 -1.77
N VAL A 154 -15.38 5.56 -2.49
CA VAL A 154 -13.95 5.61 -2.15
C VAL A 154 -13.73 6.34 -0.83
N ASP A 155 -14.53 7.36 -0.51
CA ASP A 155 -14.41 8.09 0.76
C ASP A 155 -14.73 7.19 1.96
N GLU A 156 -15.79 6.38 1.87
CA GLU A 156 -16.14 5.39 2.89
C GLU A 156 -15.07 4.28 2.99
N LEU A 157 -14.56 3.80 1.86
CA LEU A 157 -13.45 2.85 1.82
C LEU A 157 -12.23 3.41 2.57
N LEU A 158 -11.84 4.65 2.27
CA LEU A 158 -10.70 5.32 2.89
C LEU A 158 -10.92 5.55 4.39
N TRP A 159 -12.15 5.88 4.80
CA TRP A 159 -12.52 5.99 6.22
C TRP A 159 -12.23 4.69 6.98
N HIS A 160 -12.69 3.55 6.47
CA HIS A 160 -12.43 2.26 7.11
C HIS A 160 -10.95 1.85 7.04
N LEU A 161 -10.27 2.13 5.92
CA LEU A 161 -8.85 1.83 5.75
C LEU A 161 -7.99 2.51 6.81
N ARG A 162 -8.25 3.78 7.14
CA ARG A 162 -7.48 4.52 8.18
C ARG A 162 -7.53 3.82 9.54
N GLY A 163 -8.73 3.38 9.94
CA GLY A 163 -8.91 2.64 11.19
C GLY A 163 -8.23 1.26 11.16
N LEU A 164 -8.29 0.57 10.03
CA LEU A 164 -7.69 -0.75 9.85
C LEU A 164 -6.15 -0.67 9.84
N ILE A 165 -5.56 0.26 9.09
CA ILE A 165 -4.11 0.50 9.04
C ILE A 165 -3.56 0.85 10.43
N THR A 166 -4.31 1.61 11.23
CA THR A 166 -3.93 1.93 12.61
C THR A 166 -3.84 0.69 13.49
N GLN A 167 -4.72 -0.30 13.31
CA GLN A 167 -4.63 -1.59 14.02
C GLN A 167 -3.44 -2.41 13.53
N LEU A 168 -3.25 -2.54 12.21
CA LEU A 168 -2.12 -3.29 11.64
C LEU A 168 -0.77 -2.72 12.11
N ARG A 169 -0.67 -1.39 12.22
CA ARG A 169 0.51 -0.72 12.79
C ARG A 169 0.80 -1.17 14.23
N GLY A 170 -0.21 -1.32 15.07
CA GLY A 170 -0.05 -1.73 16.47
C GLY A 170 0.74 -3.02 16.60
N GLU A 171 0.48 -3.97 15.68
CA GLU A 171 1.10 -5.31 15.67
C GLU A 171 2.25 -5.45 14.67
N SER A 172 2.68 -4.36 14.01
CA SER A 172 3.72 -4.38 12.97
C SER A 172 3.44 -5.37 11.83
N VAL A 173 2.17 -5.57 11.48
CA VAL A 173 1.79 -6.44 10.35
C VAL A 173 2.13 -5.73 9.05
N HIS A 174 2.86 -6.36 8.13
CA HIS A 174 3.24 -5.76 6.85
C HIS A 174 2.07 -5.69 5.85
N LEU A 175 2.16 -4.76 4.90
CA LEU A 175 1.15 -4.57 3.85
C LEU A 175 1.77 -4.22 2.49
N ASP A 176 1.18 -4.74 1.41
CA ASP A 176 1.49 -4.36 0.04
C ASP A 176 0.76 -3.06 -0.33
N PHE A 177 1.43 -1.93 -0.11
CA PHE A 177 0.92 -0.60 -0.45
C PHE A 177 0.81 -0.33 -1.96
N MET A 178 1.55 -1.06 -2.80
CA MET A 178 1.39 -0.96 -4.26
C MET A 178 0.03 -1.57 -4.65
N GLU A 179 -0.25 -2.77 -4.13
CA GLU A 179 -1.53 -3.43 -4.34
C GLU A 179 -2.69 -2.67 -3.71
N LEU A 180 -2.51 -2.10 -2.51
CA LEU A 180 -3.51 -1.25 -1.88
C LEU A 180 -3.86 -0.03 -2.76
N ALA A 181 -2.86 0.67 -3.29
CA ALA A 181 -3.08 1.81 -4.18
C ALA A 181 -3.87 1.40 -5.44
N ALA A 182 -3.50 0.28 -6.06
CA ALA A 182 -4.22 -0.27 -7.19
C ALA A 182 -5.68 -0.62 -6.86
N ASN A 183 -5.92 -1.13 -5.64
CA ASN A 183 -7.26 -1.46 -5.18
C ASN A 183 -8.10 -0.20 -4.93
N ILE A 184 -7.51 0.86 -4.35
CA ILE A 184 -8.17 2.18 -4.19
C ILE A 184 -8.54 2.74 -5.57
N HIS A 185 -7.60 2.75 -6.52
CA HIS A 185 -7.84 3.18 -7.90
C HIS A 185 -9.01 2.44 -8.53
N ASP A 186 -8.99 1.10 -8.48
CA ASP A 186 -10.02 0.29 -9.11
C ASP A 186 -11.40 0.46 -8.44
N PHE A 187 -11.44 0.82 -7.15
CA PHE A 187 -12.68 1.03 -6.40
C PHE A 187 -13.48 2.25 -6.87
N HIS A 188 -12.84 3.20 -7.58
CA HIS A 188 -13.55 4.29 -8.26
C HIS A 188 -14.53 3.76 -9.33
N TYR A 189 -14.25 2.58 -9.91
CA TYR A 189 -15.04 2.01 -11.00
C TYR A 189 -15.94 0.90 -10.46
N TYR A 190 -17.26 1.07 -10.58
CA TYR A 190 -18.27 0.16 -10.04
C TYR A 190 -18.01 -1.31 -10.44
N ASP A 191 -17.77 -1.56 -11.73
CA ASP A 191 -17.53 -2.91 -12.29
C ASP A 191 -16.25 -3.60 -11.78
N SER A 192 -15.37 -2.86 -11.12
CA SER A 192 -14.11 -3.40 -10.58
C SER A 192 -14.18 -3.63 -9.07
N ARG A 193 -15.16 -3.08 -8.36
CA ARG A 193 -15.29 -3.22 -6.90
C ARG A 193 -15.43 -4.67 -6.47
N ASP A 194 -16.27 -5.44 -7.16
CA ASP A 194 -16.48 -6.86 -6.82
C ASP A 194 -15.24 -7.71 -7.06
N LYS A 195 -14.41 -7.35 -8.04
CA LYS A 195 -13.11 -8.01 -8.25
C LYS A 195 -12.15 -7.73 -7.09
N VAL A 196 -12.12 -6.49 -6.59
CA VAL A 196 -11.33 -6.11 -5.42
C VAL A 196 -11.82 -6.86 -4.17
N ARG A 197 -13.14 -6.85 -3.90
CA ARG A 197 -13.78 -7.56 -2.78
C ARG A 197 -13.50 -9.06 -2.82
N LEU A 198 -13.62 -9.69 -3.99
CA LEU A 198 -13.33 -11.12 -4.17
C LEU A 198 -11.86 -11.44 -3.89
N ASN A 199 -10.93 -10.61 -4.35
CA ASN A 199 -9.50 -10.78 -4.07
C ASN A 199 -9.21 -10.69 -2.56
N TRP A 200 -9.78 -9.70 -1.89
CA TRP A 200 -9.67 -9.54 -0.44
C TRP A 200 -10.25 -10.74 0.33
N GLY A 201 -11.43 -11.23 -0.05
CA GLY A 201 -12.05 -12.41 0.55
C GLY A 201 -11.19 -13.66 0.38
N ARG A 202 -10.65 -13.91 -0.82
CA ARG A 202 -9.69 -15.00 -1.06
C ARG A 202 -8.47 -14.88 -0.15
N GLN A 203 -7.84 -13.70 -0.12
CA GLN A 203 -6.70 -13.44 0.74
C GLN A 203 -6.98 -13.68 2.24
N LEU A 204 -8.18 -13.34 2.72
CA LEU A 204 -8.59 -13.50 4.11
C LEU A 204 -8.80 -14.96 4.49
N TYR A 205 -9.43 -15.76 3.62
CA TYR A 205 -9.84 -17.12 3.97
C TYR A 205 -8.87 -18.20 3.47
N THR A 206 -8.06 -17.94 2.44
CA THR A 206 -7.18 -18.94 1.82
C THR A 206 -5.69 -18.70 2.05
N ALA A 207 -5.29 -17.61 2.69
CA ALA A 207 -3.87 -17.38 2.97
C ALA A 207 -3.33 -18.43 3.97
N PRO A 208 -2.12 -18.96 3.73
CA PRO A 208 -1.53 -20.00 4.59
C PRO A 208 -1.33 -19.50 6.03
N ARG A 209 -1.39 -20.43 6.98
CA ARG A 209 -1.17 -20.15 8.41
C ARG A 209 0.35 -20.09 8.64
N LYS A 210 0.91 -18.87 8.57
CA LYS A 210 2.35 -18.55 8.72
C LYS A 210 3.20 -19.05 7.55
N THR A 211 4.13 -18.21 7.11
CA THR A 211 5.00 -18.44 5.96
C THR A 211 6.04 -19.51 6.26
N GLU A 212 5.94 -20.66 5.60
CA GLU A 212 7.10 -21.52 5.29
C GLU A 212 8.13 -20.80 4.39
N SER A 213 7.78 -19.63 3.83
CA SER A 213 8.59 -18.89 2.86
C SER A 213 9.41 -17.71 3.43
N ASP A 214 9.54 -17.61 4.76
CA ASP A 214 10.56 -16.72 5.37
C ASP A 214 11.91 -17.44 5.63
N GLU A 215 11.99 -18.75 5.36
CA GLU A 215 13.28 -19.43 5.15
C GLU A 215 13.73 -19.22 3.70
N VAL A 216 14.58 -18.22 3.47
CA VAL A 216 15.48 -18.24 2.32
C VAL A 216 16.44 -19.40 2.56
N PRO A 217 16.54 -20.41 1.68
CA PRO A 217 17.61 -21.40 1.79
C PRO A 217 18.94 -20.67 1.65
N LEU A 218 19.77 -20.72 2.69
CA LEU A 218 21.20 -20.48 2.54
C LEU A 218 21.76 -21.62 1.67
N SER A 219 21.93 -21.35 0.38
CA SER A 219 22.83 -22.08 -0.50
C SER A 219 23.28 -21.18 -1.64
#